data_AF-A0A3A8PZ69-F1
#
_entry.id   AF-A0A3A8PZ69-F1
#
_cell.length_a   1.000
_cell.length_b   1.000
_cell.length_c   1.000
_cell.angle_alpha   90.00
_cell.angle_beta   90.00
_cell.angle_gamma   90.00
#
_symmetry.space_group_name_H-M   'P 1'
#
loop_
_entity.id
_entity.type
_entity.pdbx_description
1 polymer ?
#
loop_
_entity_poly.entity_id
_entity_poly.type
_entity_poly.pdbx_seq_one_letter_code
_entity_poly.pdbx_strand_id
1 'polypeptide(L)'
;MGPRRHHNTFACLVHERRECVMDLVRNLHHLDPDSRILLYNGGPDTELLKGLPVERYNAVVHPGARPMKWGWLHDFALDCFRFALEHEPFDTMTIVDSDQLGLRPGYSAFIAEFLARHPGAGLLGNVQLPGSPVPLSAPAAHARRELDLWRPFLKKFPDGEAQFVHWTFWPSTVFSAEAANDLVKLWDSDAQLRDILSRSRMWATEEVLFPTLVAMLGHRVLTSPCRYDVVKYRVQYSTRELDAAMSRQGSYWAHPVPRRHEDPLRAHVRSRFQEYLKPTTSVEAVEAARVMALQGREEKPRPKLLLAWPILSEMRKIEGWLSEEEADLLMASCSHVLCAPGAPQSVVEVGSYCGKATVVLARVAEALGTAARVHAIDPGDGVVGSRDGKLERKGATRHKLEQTLRSSGLDSMVHVHFQQAPQVAWSEPIGFLLVDGLHDYDSVSADFHHLEPWLTLGGLVAFHDCVDYFPGVKLFVQELLRDGRFRHVRTAGTLVVLEKLAECEKPQVRCLSDQPSGVTLRSIGILSG
;
A
#
# COMPACT_ATOMS: atom_id res chain seq x y z
N MET A 1 23.44 31.55 17.08
CA MET A 1 23.58 30.23 16.42
C MET A 1 23.21 29.17 17.46
N GLY A 2 22.20 28.34 17.19
CA GLY A 2 21.89 27.21 18.07
C GLY A 2 23.03 26.18 18.07
N PRO A 3 23.09 25.27 19.06
CA PRO A 3 24.11 24.23 19.09
C PRO A 3 24.04 23.36 17.82
N ARG A 4 25.19 23.12 17.17
CA ARG A 4 25.32 22.18 16.05
C ARG A 4 24.82 20.81 16.52
N ARG A 5 23.91 20.21 15.75
CA ARG A 5 23.37 18.88 16.04
C ARG A 5 24.43 17.82 15.73
N HIS A 6 24.58 16.85 16.62
CA HIS A 6 25.51 15.72 16.43
C HIS A 6 24.97 14.75 15.39
N HIS A 7 25.77 14.43 14.38
CA HIS A 7 25.43 13.53 13.28
C HIS A 7 26.09 12.17 13.48
N ASN A 8 25.30 11.15 13.76
CA ASN A 8 25.77 9.76 13.85
C ASN A 8 25.37 8.96 12.61
N THR A 9 26.27 8.08 12.17
CA THR A 9 26.01 7.10 11.11
C THR A 9 26.10 5.69 11.68
N PHE A 10 25.03 4.90 11.56
CA PHE A 10 25.06 3.47 11.83
C PHE A 10 25.60 2.73 10.60
N ALA A 11 26.80 2.17 10.70
CA ALA A 11 27.33 1.26 9.68
C ALA A 11 26.84 -0.17 10.00
N CYS A 12 25.95 -0.69 9.17
CA CYS A 12 25.25 -1.94 9.40
C CYS A 12 25.79 -3.07 8.52
N LEU A 13 26.46 -4.06 9.11
CA LEU A 13 26.93 -5.24 8.40
C LEU A 13 25.85 -6.32 8.33
N VAL A 14 25.24 -6.47 7.15
CA VAL A 14 24.17 -7.44 6.88
C VAL A 14 24.65 -8.49 5.88
N HIS A 15 24.20 -9.72 6.02
CA HIS A 15 24.65 -10.83 5.16
C HIS A 15 23.60 -11.92 4.93
N GLU A 16 22.45 -11.84 5.59
CA GLU A 16 21.34 -12.79 5.43
C GLU A 16 20.01 -12.17 5.87
N ARG A 17 18.90 -12.84 5.52
CA ARG A 17 17.54 -12.61 6.06
C ARG A 17 17.03 -11.18 5.86
N ARG A 18 16.58 -10.89 4.64
CA ARG A 18 15.98 -9.60 4.21
C ARG A 18 14.98 -8.99 5.22
N GLU A 19 14.12 -9.81 5.82
CA GLU A 19 13.13 -9.33 6.81
C GLU A 19 13.77 -8.81 8.10
N CYS A 20 14.83 -9.48 8.58
CA CYS A 20 15.60 -9.03 9.74
C CYS A 20 16.39 -7.74 9.44
N VAL A 21 16.85 -7.56 8.20
CA VAL A 21 17.47 -6.31 7.76
C VAL A 21 16.47 -5.16 7.84
N MET A 22 15.25 -5.35 7.31
CA MET A 22 14.22 -4.32 7.38
C MET A 22 13.73 -4.04 8.80
N ASP A 23 13.64 -5.07 9.65
CA ASP A 23 13.35 -4.93 11.08
C ASP A 23 14.42 -4.08 11.78
N LEU A 24 15.72 -4.33 11.52
CA LEU A 24 16.82 -3.51 12.03
C LEU A 24 16.75 -2.06 11.54
N VAL A 25 16.53 -1.84 10.24
CA VAL A 25 16.42 -0.48 9.66
C VAL A 25 15.29 0.31 10.32
N ARG A 26 14.10 -0.31 10.47
CA ARG A 26 12.94 0.32 11.11
C ARG A 26 13.21 0.60 12.59
N ASN A 27 13.84 -0.35 13.29
CA ASN A 27 14.22 -0.21 14.69
C ASN A 27 15.17 0.98 14.89
N LEU A 28 16.27 1.04 14.14
CA LEU A 28 17.24 2.13 14.22
C LEU A 28 16.60 3.48 13.88
N HIS A 29 15.85 3.56 12.78
CA HIS A 29 15.19 4.80 12.38
C HIS A 29 14.12 5.26 13.39
N HIS A 30 13.39 4.34 14.01
CA HIS A 30 12.40 4.70 15.02
C HIS A 30 13.05 5.27 16.30
N LEU A 31 14.16 4.68 16.72
CA LEU A 31 14.83 5.06 17.97
C LEU A 31 15.76 6.29 17.80
N ASP A 32 16.29 6.48 16.60
CA ASP A 32 17.21 7.57 16.27
C ASP A 32 17.00 8.06 14.82
N PRO A 33 15.90 8.78 14.56
CA PRO A 33 15.45 9.11 13.19
C PRO A 33 16.39 10.03 12.41
N ASP A 34 17.25 10.74 13.11
CA ASP A 34 18.17 11.73 12.55
C ASP A 34 19.54 11.13 12.21
N SER A 35 19.84 9.95 12.74
CA SER A 35 21.03 9.20 12.36
C SER A 35 20.89 8.64 10.95
N ARG A 36 22.00 8.60 10.23
CA ARG A 36 22.09 7.91 8.95
C ARG A 36 22.23 6.40 9.18
N ILE A 37 21.62 5.59 8.33
CA ILE A 37 21.85 4.13 8.33
C ILE A 37 22.54 3.75 7.01
N LEU A 38 23.78 3.28 7.10
CA LEU A 38 24.56 2.79 5.97
C LEU A 38 24.53 1.25 5.97
N LEU A 39 23.77 0.66 5.05
CA LEU A 39 23.65 -0.79 4.89
C LEU A 39 24.78 -1.33 4.01
N TYR A 40 25.54 -2.27 4.54
CA TYR A 40 26.64 -2.93 3.84
C TYR A 40 26.37 -4.43 3.72
N ASN A 41 26.25 -4.92 2.49
CA ASN A 41 26.03 -6.34 2.23
C ASN A 41 27.37 -7.10 2.23
N GLY A 42 27.68 -7.72 3.36
CA GLY A 42 28.84 -8.61 3.52
C GLY A 42 28.55 -10.07 3.18
N GLY A 43 27.35 -10.40 2.71
CA GLY A 43 26.95 -11.77 2.34
C GLY A 43 27.25 -12.12 0.88
N PRO A 44 27.09 -13.40 0.50
CA PRO A 44 27.24 -13.85 -0.88
C PRO A 44 26.01 -13.53 -1.77
N ASP A 45 24.85 -13.29 -1.16
CA ASP A 45 23.60 -12.98 -1.87
C ASP A 45 23.57 -11.49 -2.25
N THR A 46 23.82 -11.18 -3.53
CA THR A 46 23.84 -9.81 -4.06
C THR A 46 22.46 -9.17 -4.14
N GLU A 47 21.38 -9.95 -4.09
CA GLU A 47 20.00 -9.46 -4.20
C GLU A 47 19.37 -9.14 -2.84
N LEU A 48 20.06 -9.43 -1.71
CA LEU A 48 19.57 -9.27 -0.34
C LEU A 48 18.91 -7.90 -0.08
N LEU A 49 19.53 -6.82 -0.57
CA LEU A 49 19.08 -5.44 -0.33
C LEU A 49 18.29 -4.83 -1.50
N LYS A 50 18.21 -5.52 -2.64
CA LYS A 50 17.66 -4.94 -3.87
C LYS A 50 16.16 -4.70 -3.76
N GLY A 51 15.71 -3.51 -4.17
CA GLY A 51 14.29 -3.13 -4.15
C GLY A 51 13.69 -3.01 -2.75
N LEU A 52 14.50 -2.90 -1.70
CA LEU A 52 14.02 -2.52 -0.37
C LEU A 52 13.79 -1.01 -0.32
N PRO A 53 12.66 -0.52 0.23
CA PRO A 53 12.38 0.91 0.35
C PRO A 53 13.09 1.47 1.58
N VAL A 54 14.42 1.49 1.59
CA VAL A 54 15.24 1.88 2.76
C VAL A 54 15.37 3.39 2.88
N GLU A 55 15.26 4.12 1.77
CA GLU A 55 15.48 5.56 1.67
C GLU A 55 14.51 6.34 2.57
N ARG A 56 13.27 5.84 2.71
CA ARG A 56 12.25 6.44 3.60
C ARG A 56 12.60 6.37 5.09
N TYR A 57 13.63 5.62 5.46
CA TYR A 57 14.11 5.44 6.83
C TYR A 57 15.47 6.12 7.07
N ASN A 58 15.83 7.11 6.25
CA ASN A 58 17.17 7.72 6.26
C ASN A 58 18.30 6.67 6.14
N ALA A 59 18.05 5.63 5.34
CA ALA A 59 19.00 4.57 5.09
C ALA A 59 19.47 4.59 3.63
N VAL A 60 20.70 4.15 3.40
CA VAL A 60 21.33 4.01 2.09
C VAL A 60 22.08 2.70 2.01
N VAL A 61 22.09 2.08 0.83
CA VAL A 61 22.89 0.89 0.56
C VAL A 61 24.25 1.31 0.04
N HIS A 62 25.32 0.80 0.64
CA HIS A 62 26.69 1.06 0.18
C HIS A 62 26.88 0.50 -1.25
N PRO A 63 27.22 1.34 -2.24
CA PRO A 63 27.21 0.93 -3.65
C PRO A 63 28.34 -0.05 -4.01
N GLY A 64 29.46 0.00 -3.29
CA GLY A 64 30.63 -0.86 -3.49
C GLY A 64 30.77 -1.99 -2.47
N ALA A 65 29.68 -2.45 -1.84
CA ALA A 65 29.77 -3.50 -0.83
C ALA A 65 30.28 -4.82 -1.43
N ARG A 66 31.10 -5.55 -0.67
CA ARG A 66 31.69 -6.84 -1.05
C ARG A 66 31.56 -7.88 0.07
N PRO A 67 31.56 -9.18 -0.25
CA PRO A 67 31.48 -10.24 0.75
C PRO A 67 32.58 -10.14 1.81
N MET A 68 32.20 -10.26 3.08
CA MET A 68 33.12 -10.21 4.22
C MET A 68 33.46 -11.62 4.70
N LYS A 69 34.70 -11.81 5.11
CA LYS A 69 35.16 -13.06 5.73
C LYS A 69 35.04 -12.93 7.25
N TRP A 70 34.49 -13.96 7.90
CA TRP A 70 34.40 -13.99 9.36
C TRP A 70 35.77 -13.80 10.02
N GLY A 71 35.85 -12.90 11.01
CA GLY A 71 37.09 -12.50 11.69
C GLY A 71 37.98 -11.53 10.91
N TRP A 72 37.52 -11.05 9.75
CA TRP A 72 38.21 -10.10 8.88
C TRP A 72 37.21 -9.04 8.40
N LEU A 73 36.73 -8.20 9.32
CA LEU A 73 35.67 -7.21 9.07
C LEU A 73 36.19 -5.77 8.96
N HIS A 74 37.50 -5.54 9.03
CA HIS A 74 38.08 -4.20 8.92
C HIS A 74 37.77 -3.53 7.57
N ASP A 75 37.73 -4.32 6.51
CA ASP A 75 37.39 -3.86 5.16
C ASP A 75 35.99 -3.24 5.11
N PHE A 76 35.00 -3.86 5.78
CA PHE A 76 33.66 -3.30 5.89
C PHE A 76 33.66 -1.91 6.55
N ALA A 77 34.36 -1.75 7.67
CA ALA A 77 34.41 -0.48 8.39
C ALA A 77 35.15 0.60 7.58
N LEU A 78 36.28 0.24 6.95
CA LEU A 78 37.05 1.15 6.10
C LEU A 78 36.26 1.59 4.87
N ASP A 79 35.56 0.66 4.21
CA ASP A 79 34.71 0.98 3.05
C ASP A 79 33.58 1.94 3.48
N CYS A 80 32.97 1.72 4.66
CA CYS A 80 31.99 2.64 5.23
C CYS A 80 32.59 4.01 5.59
N PHE A 81 33.78 4.07 6.17
CA PHE A 81 34.48 5.33 6.47
C PHE A 81 34.74 6.12 5.19
N ARG A 82 35.29 5.49 4.15
CA ARG A 82 35.55 6.13 2.86
C ARG A 82 34.27 6.71 2.26
N PHE A 83 33.21 5.91 2.20
CA PHE A 83 31.92 6.34 1.66
C PHE A 83 31.36 7.55 2.43
N ALA A 84 31.34 7.49 3.76
CA ALA A 84 30.80 8.58 4.56
C ALA A 84 31.68 9.84 4.45
N LEU A 85 33.00 9.72 4.54
CA LEU A 85 33.92 10.87 4.42
C LEU A 85 33.80 11.59 3.06
N GLU A 86 33.50 10.85 1.98
CA GLU A 86 33.33 11.41 0.64
C GLU A 86 31.94 12.02 0.41
N HIS A 87 30.88 11.38 0.91
CA HIS A 87 29.51 11.72 0.51
C HIS A 87 28.68 12.41 1.59
N GLU A 88 28.97 12.20 2.87
CA GLU A 88 28.08 12.60 3.96
C GLU A 88 28.82 13.02 5.24
N PRO A 89 28.68 14.27 5.71
CA PRO A 89 29.30 14.68 6.96
C PRO A 89 28.71 13.90 8.14
N PHE A 90 29.58 13.29 8.94
CA PHE A 90 29.25 12.64 10.21
C PHE A 90 30.20 13.12 11.30
N ASP A 91 29.75 13.11 12.54
CA ASP A 91 30.59 13.36 13.71
C ASP A 91 31.05 12.02 14.32
N THR A 92 30.18 10.99 14.30
CA THR A 92 30.51 9.62 14.71
C THR A 92 29.96 8.55 13.79
N MET A 93 30.65 7.42 13.70
CA MET A 93 30.16 6.20 13.08
C MET A 93 30.08 5.07 14.09
N THR A 94 28.90 4.48 14.23
CA THR A 94 28.63 3.36 15.13
C THR A 94 28.51 2.07 14.34
N ILE A 95 29.27 1.06 14.72
CA ILE A 95 29.22 -0.26 14.09
C ILE A 95 28.04 -1.08 14.63
N VAL A 96 27.25 -1.63 13.71
CA VAL A 96 26.04 -2.39 14.01
C VAL A 96 26.04 -3.72 13.23
N ASP A 97 26.16 -4.84 13.93
CA ASP A 97 25.98 -6.16 13.33
C ASP A 97 24.49 -6.48 13.10
N SER A 98 24.21 -7.37 12.15
CA SER A 98 22.85 -7.77 11.77
C SER A 98 22.07 -8.54 12.85
N ASP A 99 22.75 -9.03 13.88
CA ASP A 99 22.19 -9.60 15.11
C ASP A 99 22.27 -8.62 16.30
N GLN A 100 22.41 -7.32 16.04
CA GLN A 100 22.13 -6.29 17.04
C GLN A 100 20.68 -5.81 16.96
N LEU A 101 20.20 -5.26 18.07
CA LEU A 101 18.92 -4.56 18.13
C LEU A 101 19.01 -3.36 19.07
N GLY A 102 18.45 -2.22 18.63
CA GLY A 102 18.31 -1.03 19.45
C GLY A 102 17.17 -1.19 20.46
N LEU A 103 17.42 -0.74 21.69
CA LEU A 103 16.52 -0.95 22.83
C LEU A 103 15.87 0.35 23.33
N ARG A 104 16.42 1.51 22.99
CA ARG A 104 16.00 2.80 23.56
C ARG A 104 16.30 3.97 22.62
N PRO A 105 15.44 5.00 22.56
CA PRO A 105 15.74 6.22 21.81
C PRO A 105 16.79 7.10 22.51
N GLY A 106 17.41 8.01 21.76
CA GLY A 106 18.35 9.01 22.28
C GLY A 106 19.81 8.57 22.34
N TYR A 107 20.17 7.50 21.64
CA TYR A 107 21.53 6.96 21.57
C TYR A 107 22.55 8.02 21.11
N SER A 108 22.32 8.66 19.97
CA SER A 108 23.31 9.60 19.41
C SER A 108 23.52 10.83 20.28
N ALA A 109 22.46 11.35 20.91
CA ALA A 109 22.58 12.46 21.86
C ALA A 109 23.40 12.07 23.10
N PHE A 110 23.22 10.85 23.59
CA PHE A 110 23.97 10.33 24.73
C PHE A 110 25.47 10.16 24.43
N ILE A 111 25.80 9.67 23.23
CA ILE A 111 27.19 9.59 22.77
C ILE A 111 27.79 10.99 22.59
N ALA A 112 27.05 11.92 21.99
CA ALA A 112 27.49 13.30 21.80
C ALA A 112 27.84 14.00 23.13
N GLU A 113 27.01 13.84 24.16
CA GLU A 113 27.25 14.42 25.49
C GLU A 113 28.51 13.84 26.16
N PHE A 114 28.78 12.56 25.94
CA PHE A 114 30.01 11.94 26.42
C PHE A 114 31.23 12.50 25.67
N LEU A 115 31.18 12.58 24.35
CA LEU A 115 32.29 13.08 23.52
C LEU A 115 32.60 14.55 23.80
N ALA A 116 31.59 15.38 24.03
CA ALA A 116 31.78 16.79 24.38
C ALA A 116 32.64 17.00 25.64
N ARG A 117 32.63 16.02 26.57
CA ARG A 117 33.45 16.03 27.79
C ARG A 117 34.81 15.34 27.64
N HIS A 118 35.05 14.69 26.50
CA HIS A 118 36.25 13.91 26.24
C HIS A 118 36.85 14.28 24.88
N PRO A 119 37.39 15.51 24.73
CA PRO A 119 38.05 15.91 23.49
C PRO A 119 39.20 14.94 23.15
N GLY A 120 39.40 14.72 21.84
CA GLY A 120 40.36 13.77 21.30
C GLY A 120 39.96 12.29 21.42
N ALA A 121 38.73 11.97 21.83
CA ALA A 121 38.22 10.60 21.77
C ALA A 121 38.04 10.15 20.32
N GLY A 122 38.79 9.13 19.90
CA GLY A 122 38.71 8.55 18.56
C GLY A 122 37.92 7.26 18.48
N LEU A 123 37.91 6.46 19.56
CA LEU A 123 37.17 5.21 19.63
C LEU A 123 36.49 5.05 21.00
N LEU A 124 35.21 4.71 20.99
CA LEU A 124 34.46 4.27 22.16
C LEU A 124 34.03 2.81 21.98
N GLY A 125 34.27 1.96 22.98
CA GLY A 125 33.85 0.56 22.90
C GLY A 125 33.91 -0.16 24.23
N ASN A 126 33.66 -1.47 24.22
CA ASN A 126 33.98 -2.32 25.36
C ASN A 126 35.45 -2.72 25.26
N VAL A 127 36.33 -1.82 25.71
CA VAL A 127 37.77 -1.85 25.41
C VAL A 127 38.59 -2.55 26.50
N GLN A 128 39.69 -3.17 26.08
CA GLN A 128 40.79 -3.60 26.91
C GLN A 128 42.05 -2.86 26.48
N LEU A 129 42.57 -2.00 27.35
CA LEU A 129 43.76 -1.20 27.10
C LEU A 129 45.05 -2.00 27.44
N PRO A 130 46.21 -1.66 26.83
CA PRO A 130 47.50 -2.22 27.22
C PRO A 130 47.77 -2.04 28.71
N GLY A 131 48.33 -3.07 29.34
CA GLY A 131 48.60 -3.07 30.78
C GLY A 131 47.36 -3.27 31.67
N SER A 132 46.19 -3.57 31.09
CA SER A 132 45.00 -3.96 31.86
C SER A 132 45.31 -5.14 32.80
N PRO A 133 44.83 -5.09 34.07
CA PRO A 133 45.03 -6.19 35.02
C PRO A 133 44.17 -7.42 34.70
N VAL A 134 43.23 -7.30 33.76
CA VAL A 134 42.36 -8.39 33.30
C VAL A 134 43.09 -9.19 32.21
N PRO A 135 42.98 -10.54 32.18
CA PRO A 135 43.56 -11.35 31.11
C PRO A 135 43.15 -10.89 29.72
N LEU A 136 44.08 -10.90 28.78
CA LEU A 136 43.83 -10.51 27.39
C LEU A 136 42.70 -11.34 26.78
N SER A 137 41.83 -10.69 26.00
CA SER A 137 40.87 -11.38 25.15
C SER A 137 41.59 -12.34 24.21
N ALA A 138 40.91 -13.39 23.73
CA ALA A 138 41.54 -14.37 22.85
C ALA A 138 42.15 -13.75 21.57
N PRO A 139 41.49 -12.79 20.88
CA PRO A 139 42.10 -12.05 19.77
C PRO A 139 43.35 -11.27 20.20
N ALA A 140 43.27 -10.50 21.30
CA ALA A 140 44.39 -9.69 21.78
C ALA A 140 45.59 -10.54 22.21
N ALA A 141 45.35 -11.64 22.91
CA ALA A 141 46.38 -12.60 23.31
C ALA A 141 47.05 -13.24 22.09
N HIS A 142 46.30 -13.51 21.02
CA HIS A 142 46.85 -14.02 19.77
C HIS A 142 47.72 -12.97 19.08
N ALA A 143 47.21 -11.76 18.92
CA ALA A 143 47.94 -10.63 18.35
C ALA A 143 49.24 -10.33 19.12
N ARG A 144 49.20 -10.40 20.46
CA ARG A 144 50.38 -10.21 21.31
C ARG A 144 51.51 -11.21 21.00
N ARG A 145 51.19 -12.45 20.63
CA ARG A 145 52.20 -13.44 20.23
C ARG A 145 52.91 -13.09 18.93
N GLU A 146 52.31 -12.23 18.10
CA GLU A 146 52.90 -11.70 16.89
C GLU A 146 53.65 -10.37 17.12
N LEU A 147 53.91 -9.96 18.36
CA LEU A 147 54.57 -8.67 18.66
C LEU A 147 55.84 -8.45 17.84
N ASP A 148 56.68 -9.46 17.67
CA ASP A 148 57.92 -9.35 16.89
C ASP A 148 57.68 -9.07 15.40
N LEU A 149 56.61 -9.63 14.83
CA LEU A 149 56.18 -9.35 13.47
C LEU A 149 55.70 -7.90 13.32
N TRP A 150 54.95 -7.41 14.30
CA TRP A 150 54.38 -6.05 14.30
C TRP A 150 55.37 -4.97 14.71
N ARG A 151 56.41 -5.30 15.49
CA ARG A 151 57.37 -4.37 16.09
C ARG A 151 57.96 -3.35 15.10
N PRO A 152 58.41 -3.75 13.89
CA PRO A 152 58.98 -2.78 12.93
C PRO A 152 57.99 -1.69 12.51
N PHE A 153 56.70 -2.01 12.43
CA PHE A 153 55.66 -1.05 12.11
C PHE A 153 55.26 -0.21 13.32
N LEU A 154 55.15 -0.83 14.50
CA LEU A 154 54.84 -0.12 15.75
C LEU A 154 55.87 0.99 16.06
N LYS A 155 57.15 0.76 15.76
CA LYS A 155 58.23 1.75 15.96
C LYS A 155 58.14 2.99 15.08
N LYS A 156 57.25 3.03 14.07
CA LYS A 156 56.98 4.24 13.28
C LYS A 156 56.21 5.30 14.08
N PHE A 157 55.53 4.88 15.14
CA PHE A 157 54.65 5.73 15.93
C PHE A 157 55.28 6.02 17.30
N PRO A 158 55.07 7.24 17.86
CA PRO A 158 55.44 7.53 19.24
C PRO A 158 54.81 6.50 20.19
N ASP A 159 55.64 5.87 21.02
CA ASP A 159 55.24 4.85 22.00
C ASP A 159 54.44 3.66 21.41
N GLY A 160 54.56 3.38 20.09
CA GLY A 160 53.71 2.40 19.41
C GLY A 160 53.78 0.98 19.97
N GLU A 161 54.95 0.54 20.45
CA GLU A 161 55.09 -0.77 21.13
C GLU A 161 54.29 -0.84 22.44
N ALA A 162 54.21 0.27 23.18
CA ALA A 162 53.43 0.36 24.42
C ALA A 162 51.92 0.43 24.15
N GLN A 163 51.51 0.97 22.99
CA GLN A 163 50.12 1.00 22.55
C GLN A 163 49.64 -0.37 22.04
N PHE A 164 50.54 -1.25 21.60
CA PHE A 164 50.14 -2.62 21.27
C PHE A 164 50.00 -3.41 22.57
N VAL A 165 48.94 -4.20 22.82
CA VAL A 165 47.77 -4.47 21.99
C VAL A 165 46.53 -3.92 22.70
N HIS A 166 45.78 -3.07 22.02
CA HIS A 166 44.42 -2.74 22.42
C HIS A 166 43.45 -3.78 21.86
N TRP A 167 42.30 -3.91 22.51
CA TRP A 167 41.19 -4.68 21.97
C TRP A 167 39.86 -4.00 22.28
N THR A 168 38.86 -4.19 21.42
CA THR A 168 37.47 -3.81 21.68
C THR A 168 36.54 -4.94 21.26
N PHE A 169 35.47 -5.18 22.01
CA PHE A 169 34.38 -6.02 21.50
C PHE A 169 33.69 -5.29 20.34
N TRP A 170 33.58 -5.93 19.17
CA TRP A 170 33.16 -5.27 17.93
C TRP A 170 31.78 -4.59 17.97
N PRO A 171 30.69 -5.28 18.40
CA PRO A 171 29.34 -4.73 18.33
C PRO A 171 29.21 -3.41 19.11
N SER A 172 28.58 -2.40 18.49
CA SER A 172 28.39 -1.06 19.09
C SER A 172 29.67 -0.25 19.32
N THR A 173 30.77 -0.57 18.64
CA THR A 173 31.98 0.28 18.64
C THR A 173 31.70 1.59 17.90
N VAL A 174 32.16 2.71 18.45
CA VAL A 174 31.96 4.05 17.88
C VAL A 174 33.30 4.65 17.50
N PHE A 175 33.39 5.22 16.30
CA PHE A 175 34.53 5.97 15.80
C PHE A 175 34.18 7.44 15.66
N SER A 176 35.09 8.34 16.02
CA SER A 176 34.97 9.75 15.62
C SER A 176 35.33 9.91 14.13
N ALA A 177 34.80 10.95 13.49
CA ALA A 177 35.13 11.24 12.09
C ALA A 177 36.62 11.51 11.87
N GLU A 178 37.30 12.14 12.83
CA GLU A 178 38.73 12.42 12.77
C GLU A 178 39.56 11.12 12.79
N ALA A 179 39.27 10.23 13.73
CA ALA A 179 39.94 8.94 13.83
C ALA A 179 39.64 8.04 12.61
N ALA A 180 38.40 8.04 12.11
CA ALA A 180 38.04 7.32 10.89
C ALA A 180 38.82 7.83 9.67
N ASN A 181 38.96 9.15 9.52
CA ASN A 181 39.76 9.76 8.46
C ASN A 181 41.25 9.36 8.55
N ASP A 182 41.85 9.38 9.74
CA ASP A 182 43.27 9.06 9.89
C ASP A 182 43.54 7.57 9.69
N LEU A 183 42.61 6.70 10.12
CA LEU A 183 42.65 5.27 9.82
C LEU A 183 42.63 5.02 8.31
N VAL A 184 41.72 5.65 7.56
CA VAL A 184 41.65 5.52 6.09
C VAL A 184 42.96 5.97 5.44
N LYS A 185 43.48 7.15 5.82
CA LYS A 185 44.76 7.67 5.29
C LYS A 185 45.91 6.70 5.54
N LEU A 186 46.03 6.19 6.76
CA LEU A 186 47.07 5.22 7.11
C LEU A 186 46.93 3.94 6.29
N TRP A 187 45.71 3.41 6.19
CA TRP A 187 45.42 2.15 5.49
C TRP A 187 45.73 2.22 3.99
N ASP A 188 45.41 3.35 3.37
CA ASP A 188 45.57 3.53 1.92
C ASP A 188 47.03 3.81 1.51
N SER A 189 47.80 4.45 2.40
CA SER A 189 49.15 4.94 2.08
C SER A 189 50.30 4.07 2.61
N ASP A 190 50.12 3.32 3.71
CA ASP A 190 51.24 2.60 4.33
C ASP A 190 51.44 1.19 3.74
N ALA A 191 52.49 1.05 2.92
CA ALA A 191 52.86 -0.23 2.31
C ALA A 191 53.31 -1.30 3.33
N GLN A 192 53.89 -0.90 4.47
CA GLN A 192 54.35 -1.84 5.49
C GLN A 192 53.17 -2.44 6.27
N LEU A 193 52.13 -1.65 6.54
CA LEU A 193 50.90 -2.15 7.15
C LEU A 193 50.30 -3.26 6.26
N ARG A 194 50.20 -3.03 4.95
CA ARG A 194 49.72 -4.05 3.99
C ARG A 194 50.58 -5.31 3.99
N ASP A 195 51.90 -5.17 3.98
CA ASP A 195 52.85 -6.29 4.01
C ASP A 195 52.78 -7.10 5.32
N ILE A 196 52.61 -6.44 6.47
CA ILE A 196 52.48 -7.14 7.75
C ILE A 196 51.14 -7.87 7.82
N LEU A 197 50.05 -7.23 7.36
CA LEU A 197 48.72 -7.85 7.31
C LEU A 197 48.71 -9.12 6.46
N SER A 198 49.41 -9.16 5.33
CA SER A 198 49.49 -10.36 4.49
C SER A 198 50.28 -11.51 5.12
N ARG A 199 51.09 -11.22 6.14
CA ARG A 199 51.90 -12.21 6.88
C ARG A 199 51.29 -12.59 8.24
N SER A 200 50.44 -11.73 8.79
CA SER A 200 49.79 -11.93 10.09
C SER A 200 48.73 -13.03 10.03
N ARG A 201 48.59 -13.78 11.13
CA ARG A 201 47.55 -14.81 11.30
C ARG A 201 46.46 -14.36 12.29
N MET A 202 46.41 -13.07 12.60
CA MET A 202 45.37 -12.51 13.45
C MET A 202 43.97 -12.76 12.87
N TRP A 203 43.01 -12.83 13.78
CA TRP A 203 41.58 -12.91 13.50
C TRP A 203 40.86 -11.94 14.42
N ALA A 204 39.62 -11.58 14.08
CA ALA A 204 38.95 -10.41 14.64
C ALA A 204 39.84 -9.17 14.49
N THR A 205 40.40 -9.01 13.29
CA THR A 205 41.39 -7.98 12.96
C THR A 205 40.93 -6.57 13.33
N GLU A 206 39.67 -6.26 13.08
CA GLU A 206 38.97 -5.03 13.41
C GLU A 206 38.93 -4.75 14.92
N GLU A 207 38.76 -5.80 15.73
CA GLU A 207 38.71 -5.68 17.20
C GLU A 207 40.07 -5.35 17.81
N VAL A 208 41.17 -5.67 17.12
CA VAL A 208 42.54 -5.49 17.61
C VAL A 208 43.21 -4.28 16.96
N LEU A 209 43.18 -4.24 15.63
CA LEU A 209 43.91 -3.24 14.84
C LEU A 209 43.31 -1.87 15.02
N PHE A 210 42.00 -1.70 14.90
CA PHE A 210 41.42 -0.37 14.99
C PHE A 210 41.68 0.32 16.31
N PRO A 211 41.40 -0.26 17.50
CA PRO A 211 41.72 0.44 18.73
C PRO A 211 43.24 0.66 18.91
N THR A 212 44.09 -0.26 18.43
CA THR A 212 45.55 -0.04 18.48
C THR A 212 45.98 1.11 17.58
N LEU A 213 45.55 1.13 16.32
CA LEU A 213 45.92 2.14 15.33
C LEU A 213 45.36 3.51 15.73
N VAL A 214 44.12 3.58 16.22
CA VAL A 214 43.53 4.82 16.76
C VAL A 214 44.41 5.40 17.86
N ALA A 215 44.84 4.57 18.82
CA ALA A 215 45.75 5.01 19.89
C ALA A 215 47.10 5.50 19.35
N MET A 216 47.72 4.78 18.42
CA MET A 216 49.00 5.16 17.81
C MET A 216 48.92 6.41 16.94
N LEU A 217 47.76 6.71 16.35
CA LEU A 217 47.49 7.93 15.58
C LEU A 217 47.24 9.15 16.49
N GLY A 218 47.35 8.99 17.81
CA GLY A 218 47.22 10.09 18.78
C GLY A 218 45.80 10.30 19.31
N HIS A 219 44.85 9.46 18.91
CA HIS A 219 43.47 9.53 19.38
C HIS A 219 43.28 8.71 20.65
N ARG A 220 42.40 9.17 21.54
CA ARG A 220 42.08 8.44 22.77
C ARG A 220 41.10 7.30 22.50
N VAL A 221 41.44 6.12 22.99
CA VAL A 221 40.56 4.95 23.04
C VAL A 221 39.94 4.87 24.43
N LEU A 222 38.61 4.93 24.51
CA LEU A 222 37.88 5.03 25.77
C LEU A 222 36.82 3.93 25.89
N THR A 223 36.53 3.55 27.14
CA THR A 223 35.36 2.72 27.43
C THR A 223 34.09 3.49 27.11
N SER A 224 33.20 2.86 26.35
CA SER A 224 31.90 3.43 26.00
C SER A 224 31.07 3.76 27.25
N PRO A 225 30.33 4.88 27.26
CA PRO A 225 29.40 5.20 28.36
C PRO A 225 28.17 4.28 28.38
N CYS A 226 27.98 3.44 27.35
CA CYS A 226 26.87 2.50 27.29
C CYS A 226 27.04 1.33 28.27
N ARG A 227 25.92 0.81 28.75
CA ARG A 227 25.87 -0.44 29.51
C ARG A 227 25.80 -1.62 28.55
N TYR A 228 26.67 -2.59 28.75
CA TYR A 228 26.75 -3.81 27.95
C TYR A 228 26.20 -5.05 28.67
N ASP A 229 25.21 -4.85 29.56
CA ASP A 229 24.58 -5.92 30.34
C ASP A 229 24.03 -7.05 29.43
N VAL A 230 23.47 -6.67 28.28
CA VAL A 230 22.91 -7.55 27.24
C VAL A 230 23.62 -7.44 25.88
N VAL A 231 24.91 -7.10 25.90
CA VAL A 231 25.79 -7.07 24.72
C VAL A 231 27.00 -7.94 25.01
N LYS A 232 26.91 -9.21 24.65
CA LYS A 232 27.96 -10.21 24.93
C LYS A 232 28.13 -11.14 23.74
N TYR A 233 29.20 -11.94 23.75
CA TYR A 233 29.45 -12.93 22.72
C TYR A 233 28.70 -14.25 23.03
N ARG A 234 27.89 -14.72 22.08
CA ARG A 234 27.18 -16.02 22.14
C ARG A 234 26.35 -16.26 23.41
N VAL A 235 25.70 -15.22 23.92
CA VAL A 235 24.73 -15.33 25.03
C VAL A 235 23.31 -15.29 24.48
N GLN A 236 22.42 -16.10 25.04
CA GLN A 236 20.98 -16.01 24.77
C GLN A 236 20.31 -15.23 25.90
N TYR A 237 19.34 -14.40 25.54
CA TYR A 237 18.61 -13.57 26.47
C TYR A 237 17.11 -13.92 26.46
N SER A 238 16.45 -13.58 27.55
CA SER A 238 15.00 -13.58 27.68
C SER A 238 14.42 -12.17 27.45
N THR A 239 13.13 -12.09 27.16
CA THR A 239 12.42 -10.79 27.06
C THR A 239 12.48 -10.00 28.37
N ARG A 240 12.47 -10.68 29.52
CA ARG A 240 12.63 -10.07 30.85
C ARG A 240 14.00 -9.39 31.03
N GLU A 241 15.06 -9.99 30.49
CA GLU A 241 16.39 -9.38 30.52
C GLU A 241 16.46 -8.14 29.62
N LEU A 242 15.79 -8.17 28.47
CA LEU A 242 15.65 -6.99 27.60
C LEU A 242 14.86 -5.87 28.29
N ASP A 243 13.75 -6.18 28.98
CA ASP A 243 12.99 -5.19 29.76
C ASP A 243 13.85 -4.58 30.88
N ALA A 244 14.59 -5.42 31.60
CA ALA A 244 15.52 -4.97 32.62
C ALA A 244 16.66 -4.12 32.04
N ALA A 245 17.13 -4.40 30.82
CA ALA A 245 18.08 -3.55 30.12
C ALA A 245 17.45 -2.19 29.73
N MET A 246 16.28 -2.20 29.09
CA MET A 246 15.56 -0.99 28.62
C MET A 246 15.21 0.00 29.75
N SER A 247 14.96 -0.51 30.95
CA SER A 247 14.69 0.30 32.14
C SER A 247 15.92 1.02 32.72
N ARG A 248 17.14 0.61 32.35
CA ARG A 248 18.38 1.21 32.84
C ARG A 248 18.87 2.28 31.87
N GLN A 249 19.21 3.46 32.41
CA GLN A 249 19.86 4.50 31.62
C GLN A 249 21.22 4.00 31.09
N GLY A 250 21.53 4.32 29.84
CA GLY A 250 22.78 3.89 29.18
C GLY A 250 22.71 2.55 28.45
N SER A 251 21.63 1.78 28.58
CA SER A 251 21.43 0.52 27.84
C SER A 251 20.72 0.78 26.50
N TYR A 252 21.48 0.81 25.42
CA TYR A 252 20.93 1.11 24.07
C TYR A 252 20.90 -0.08 23.13
N TRP A 253 21.66 -1.14 23.40
CA TRP A 253 21.90 -2.24 22.48
C TRP A 253 21.64 -3.59 23.13
N ALA A 254 21.12 -4.55 22.35
CA ALA A 254 21.16 -5.98 22.64
C ALA A 254 21.97 -6.70 21.57
N HIS A 255 22.81 -7.66 21.99
CA HIS A 255 23.58 -8.53 21.10
C HIS A 255 24.03 -9.82 21.83
N PRO A 256 23.89 -11.01 21.21
CA PRO A 256 23.26 -11.23 19.91
C PRO A 256 21.74 -11.39 20.03
N VAL A 257 21.03 -10.98 18.99
CA VAL A 257 19.60 -11.22 18.77
C VAL A 257 19.44 -12.06 17.50
N PRO A 258 18.88 -13.28 17.57
CA PRO A 258 18.83 -14.20 16.42
C PRO A 258 18.25 -13.55 15.17
N ARG A 259 18.82 -13.86 13.99
CA ARG A 259 18.37 -13.36 12.68
C ARG A 259 17.15 -14.13 12.17
N ARG A 260 16.08 -14.14 12.97
CA ARG A 260 14.76 -14.69 12.64
C ARG A 260 13.72 -13.63 12.93
N HIS A 261 12.93 -13.23 11.93
CA HIS A 261 12.04 -12.08 12.07
C HIS A 261 10.98 -12.28 13.18
N GLU A 262 10.54 -13.53 13.36
CA GLU A 262 9.60 -13.98 14.39
C GLU A 262 10.26 -14.30 15.74
N ASP A 263 11.57 -14.06 15.88
CA ASP A 263 12.28 -14.31 17.14
C ASP A 263 11.59 -13.56 18.30
N PRO A 264 11.36 -14.21 19.45
CA PRO A 264 10.66 -13.59 20.57
C PRO A 264 11.28 -12.28 21.04
N LEU A 265 12.61 -12.12 20.97
CA LEU A 265 13.26 -10.87 21.38
C LEU A 265 12.95 -9.74 20.39
N ARG A 266 13.01 -10.01 19.07
CA ARG A 266 12.66 -9.02 18.04
C ARG A 266 11.21 -8.62 18.10
N ALA A 267 10.31 -9.60 18.19
CA ALA A 267 8.88 -9.37 18.32
C ALA A 267 8.54 -8.56 19.57
N HIS A 268 9.22 -8.83 20.69
CA HIS A 268 9.04 -8.10 21.94
C HIS A 268 9.45 -6.63 21.80
N VAL A 269 10.62 -6.35 21.22
CA VAL A 269 11.07 -4.96 20.98
C VAL A 269 10.15 -4.25 19.97
N ARG A 270 9.78 -4.91 18.86
CA ARG A 270 8.83 -4.34 17.88
C ARG A 270 7.51 -3.93 18.54
N SER A 271 6.90 -4.86 19.28
CA SER A 271 5.62 -4.63 19.97
C SER A 271 5.73 -3.48 20.98
N ARG A 272 6.83 -3.43 21.74
CA ARG A 272 7.11 -2.35 22.70
C ARG A 272 7.16 -0.97 22.07
N PHE A 273 7.54 -0.88 20.80
CA PHE A 273 7.61 0.35 20.00
C PHE A 273 6.52 0.41 18.91
N GLN A 274 5.37 -0.25 19.13
CA GLN A 274 4.19 -0.20 18.25
C GLN A 274 4.51 -0.53 16.78
N GLU A 275 5.27 -1.60 16.56
CA GLU A 275 5.73 -2.04 15.22
C GLU A 275 6.55 -0.97 14.47
N TYR A 276 7.20 -0.08 15.23
CA TYR A 276 7.95 1.08 14.73
C TYR A 276 7.12 2.05 13.90
N LEU A 277 5.79 1.96 13.99
CA LEU A 277 4.91 2.90 13.32
C LEU A 277 5.08 4.26 13.99
N LYS A 278 5.28 5.31 13.17
CA LYS A 278 5.11 6.67 13.70
C LYS A 278 3.67 6.75 14.20
N PRO A 279 3.40 7.41 15.35
CA PRO A 279 2.03 7.75 15.67
C PRO A 279 1.51 8.50 14.45
N THR A 280 0.55 7.88 13.75
CA THR A 280 -0.19 8.56 12.71
C THR A 280 -0.63 9.86 13.36
N THR A 281 -0.40 11.01 12.71
CA THR A 281 -1.21 12.18 12.99
C THR A 281 -2.61 11.64 13.17
N SER A 282 -3.17 11.79 14.38
CA SER A 282 -4.42 11.11 14.75
C SER A 282 -5.38 11.30 13.59
N VAL A 283 -6.22 10.30 13.29
CA VAL A 283 -7.22 10.46 12.23
C VAL A 283 -7.90 11.83 12.37
N GLU A 284 -8.13 12.26 13.61
CA GLU A 284 -8.57 13.61 14.00
C GLU A 284 -7.69 14.78 13.56
N ALA A 285 -6.36 14.71 13.63
CA ALA A 285 -5.46 15.77 13.13
C ALA A 285 -5.41 15.84 11.60
N VAL A 286 -5.51 14.68 10.92
CA VAL A 286 -5.66 14.62 9.46
C VAL A 286 -7.05 15.11 9.05
N GLU A 287 -8.09 14.72 9.78
CA GLU A 287 -9.47 15.18 9.60
C GLU A 287 -9.54 16.69 9.87
N ALA A 288 -8.88 17.21 10.91
CA ALA A 288 -8.86 18.64 11.23
C ALA A 288 -8.13 19.47 10.17
N ALA A 289 -6.97 19.00 9.69
CA ALA A 289 -6.27 19.64 8.57
C ALA A 289 -7.10 19.58 7.28
N ARG A 290 -7.83 18.47 7.05
CA ARG A 290 -8.75 18.30 5.93
C ARG A 290 -9.98 19.19 6.06
N VAL A 291 -10.55 19.32 7.25
CA VAL A 291 -11.69 20.21 7.59
C VAL A 291 -11.30 21.67 7.42
N MET A 292 -10.10 22.06 7.86
CA MET A 292 -9.57 23.41 7.60
C MET A 292 -9.33 23.67 6.11
N ALA A 293 -8.83 22.68 5.37
CA ALA A 293 -8.64 22.77 3.91
C ALA A 293 -9.95 22.73 3.10
N LEU A 294 -11.05 22.26 3.71
CA LEU A 294 -12.38 22.13 3.10
C LEU A 294 -13.35 23.25 3.50
N GLN A 295 -12.95 24.20 4.36
CA GLN A 295 -13.80 25.36 4.68
C GLN A 295 -14.15 26.12 3.39
N GLY A 296 -15.42 26.02 2.98
CA GLY A 296 -15.97 26.64 1.77
C GLY A 296 -16.23 25.70 0.59
N ARG A 297 -16.02 24.38 0.73
CA ARG A 297 -16.41 23.39 -0.29
C ARG A 297 -17.43 22.42 0.32
N GLU A 298 -18.58 22.25 -0.33
CA GLU A 298 -19.56 21.22 0.03
C GLU A 298 -18.85 19.86 0.18
N GLU A 299 -19.09 19.18 1.31
CA GLU A 299 -18.58 17.84 1.55
C GLU A 299 -19.06 16.93 0.41
N LYS A 300 -18.14 16.50 -0.46
CA LYS A 300 -18.45 15.37 -1.36
C LYS A 300 -18.76 14.17 -0.47
N PRO A 301 -19.96 13.56 -0.56
CA PRO A 301 -20.30 12.41 0.25
C PRO A 301 -19.26 11.30 0.06
N ARG A 302 -18.89 10.63 1.16
CA ARG A 302 -18.01 9.46 1.11
C ARG A 302 -18.60 8.45 0.11
N PRO A 303 -17.78 7.84 -0.77
CA PRO A 303 -18.30 6.91 -1.76
C PRO A 303 -18.97 5.74 -1.04
N LYS A 304 -20.28 5.60 -1.22
CA LYS A 304 -21.01 4.41 -0.78
C LYS A 304 -20.57 3.26 -1.69
N LEU A 305 -20.02 2.21 -1.09
CA LEU A 305 -19.62 1.01 -1.84
C LEU A 305 -20.88 0.16 -2.12
N LEU A 306 -21.12 -0.16 -3.38
CA LEU A 306 -22.17 -1.10 -3.76
C LEU A 306 -21.74 -2.53 -3.34
N LEU A 307 -22.42 -3.09 -2.35
CA LEU A 307 -22.18 -4.46 -1.88
C LEU A 307 -23.20 -5.40 -2.49
N ALA A 308 -22.74 -6.40 -3.26
CA ALA A 308 -23.63 -7.36 -3.92
C ALA A 308 -24.32 -8.31 -2.95
N TRP A 309 -23.58 -8.81 -1.95
CA TRP A 309 -24.06 -9.87 -1.07
C TRP A 309 -25.34 -9.53 -0.28
N PRO A 310 -25.49 -8.34 0.34
CA PRO A 310 -26.74 -7.98 1.02
C PRO A 310 -27.95 -7.96 0.07
N ILE A 311 -27.76 -7.45 -1.15
CA ILE A 311 -28.80 -7.35 -2.17
C ILE A 311 -29.24 -8.75 -2.62
N LEU A 312 -28.28 -9.62 -2.93
CA LEU A 312 -28.56 -11.03 -3.28
C LEU A 312 -29.23 -11.79 -2.13
N SER A 313 -28.82 -11.54 -0.88
CA SER A 313 -29.40 -12.18 0.30
C SER A 313 -30.87 -11.79 0.53
N GLU A 314 -31.24 -10.54 0.24
CA GLU A 314 -32.63 -10.06 0.28
C GLU A 314 -33.44 -10.65 -0.88
N MET A 315 -32.91 -10.57 -2.10
CA MET A 315 -33.53 -11.10 -3.32
C MET A 315 -33.94 -12.58 -3.19
N ARG A 316 -33.10 -13.43 -2.58
CA ARG A 316 -33.39 -14.87 -2.37
C ARG A 316 -34.71 -15.14 -1.65
N LYS A 317 -35.18 -14.22 -0.82
CA LYS A 317 -36.39 -14.37 0.00
C LYS A 317 -37.66 -14.02 -0.78
N ILE A 318 -37.52 -13.42 -1.96
CA ILE A 318 -38.63 -12.92 -2.77
C ILE A 318 -39.02 -13.98 -3.80
N GLU A 319 -40.32 -14.22 -3.91
CA GLU A 319 -40.91 -15.12 -4.90
C GLU A 319 -40.65 -14.58 -6.32
N GLY A 320 -40.24 -15.45 -7.25
CA GLY A 320 -39.96 -15.09 -8.65
C GLY A 320 -38.74 -15.80 -9.21
N TRP A 321 -38.54 -15.64 -10.52
CA TRP A 321 -37.49 -16.28 -11.30
C TRP A 321 -36.38 -15.29 -11.62
N LEU A 322 -35.27 -15.40 -10.90
CA LEU A 322 -34.04 -14.66 -11.16
C LEU A 322 -32.90 -15.39 -10.44
N SER A 323 -31.89 -15.84 -11.17
CA SER A 323 -30.70 -16.46 -10.59
C SER A 323 -29.71 -15.42 -10.06
N GLU A 324 -28.73 -15.87 -9.27
CA GLU A 324 -27.70 -14.96 -8.73
C GLU A 324 -26.76 -14.40 -9.80
N GLU A 325 -26.48 -15.17 -10.86
CA GLU A 325 -25.65 -14.67 -11.97
C GLU A 325 -26.38 -13.64 -12.83
N GLU A 326 -27.69 -13.83 -13.05
CA GLU A 326 -28.53 -12.86 -13.75
C GLU A 326 -28.68 -11.58 -12.90
N ALA A 327 -28.90 -11.73 -11.60
CA ALA A 327 -28.94 -10.60 -10.67
C ALA A 327 -27.63 -9.82 -10.63
N ASP A 328 -26.47 -10.50 -10.60
CA ASP A 328 -25.16 -9.85 -10.68
C ASP A 328 -25.01 -9.03 -11.97
N LEU A 329 -25.45 -9.58 -13.11
CA LEU A 329 -25.44 -8.85 -14.38
C LEU A 329 -26.41 -7.64 -14.38
N LEU A 330 -27.61 -7.77 -13.78
CA LEU A 330 -28.52 -6.63 -13.58
C LEU A 330 -27.88 -5.54 -12.73
N MET A 331 -27.23 -5.93 -11.62
CA MET A 331 -26.57 -5.00 -10.71
C MET A 331 -25.43 -4.25 -11.40
N ALA A 332 -24.58 -4.97 -12.14
CA ALA A 332 -23.47 -4.39 -12.88
C ALA A 332 -23.97 -3.42 -13.96
N SER A 333 -25.00 -3.81 -14.70
CA SER A 333 -25.55 -3.01 -15.80
C SER A 333 -26.27 -1.75 -15.30
N CYS A 334 -27.11 -1.89 -14.28
CA CYS A 334 -27.80 -0.78 -13.63
C CYS A 334 -26.79 0.21 -13.00
N SER A 335 -25.78 -0.31 -12.29
CA SER A 335 -24.73 0.51 -11.68
C SER A 335 -23.92 1.29 -12.73
N HIS A 336 -23.55 0.64 -13.83
CA HIS A 336 -22.82 1.27 -14.94
C HIS A 336 -23.57 2.48 -15.49
N VAL A 337 -24.86 2.32 -15.80
CA VAL A 337 -25.72 3.40 -16.30
C VAL A 337 -25.87 4.51 -15.25
N LEU A 338 -26.17 4.16 -14.00
CA LEU A 338 -26.43 5.14 -12.95
C LEU A 338 -25.19 5.93 -12.53
N CYS A 339 -23.99 5.44 -12.82
CA CYS A 339 -22.73 6.14 -12.61
C CYS A 339 -22.28 6.96 -13.84
N ALA A 340 -22.97 6.85 -14.98
CA ALA A 340 -22.62 7.59 -16.18
C ALA A 340 -22.91 9.10 -15.99
N PRO A 341 -22.06 10.01 -16.52
CA PRO A 341 -22.32 11.44 -16.46
C PRO A 341 -23.57 11.82 -17.27
N GLY A 342 -24.52 12.56 -16.67
CA GLY A 342 -25.72 12.99 -17.38
C GLY A 342 -26.83 13.49 -16.45
N ALA A 343 -27.98 13.84 -17.05
CA ALA A 343 -29.21 14.09 -16.28
C ALA A 343 -29.70 12.80 -15.61
N PRO A 344 -30.46 12.87 -14.50
CA PRO A 344 -31.04 11.69 -13.87
C PRO A 344 -31.84 10.87 -14.89
N GLN A 345 -31.52 9.58 -14.97
CA GLN A 345 -32.20 8.65 -15.86
C GLN A 345 -33.03 7.68 -15.01
N SER A 346 -34.21 7.32 -15.48
CA SER A 346 -35.07 6.35 -14.81
C SER A 346 -34.57 4.92 -15.09
N VAL A 347 -34.77 4.05 -14.10
CA VAL A 347 -34.58 2.60 -14.20
C VAL A 347 -35.95 1.98 -14.32
N VAL A 348 -36.23 1.26 -15.40
CA VAL A 348 -37.57 0.73 -15.70
C VAL A 348 -37.52 -0.78 -15.80
N GLU A 349 -38.46 -1.46 -15.16
CA GLU A 349 -38.70 -2.89 -15.26
C GLU A 349 -40.12 -3.10 -15.78
N VAL A 350 -40.26 -3.95 -16.80
CA VAL A 350 -41.54 -4.49 -17.29
C VAL A 350 -41.61 -5.96 -16.89
N GLY A 351 -42.64 -6.33 -16.13
CA GLY A 351 -42.81 -7.68 -15.58
C GLY A 351 -42.25 -7.83 -14.16
N SER A 352 -42.80 -7.07 -13.20
CA SER A 352 -42.28 -7.05 -11.83
C SER A 352 -42.73 -8.23 -10.95
N TYR A 353 -43.81 -8.95 -11.30
CA TYR A 353 -44.37 -10.07 -10.53
C TYR A 353 -44.49 -9.75 -9.02
N CYS A 354 -43.68 -10.40 -8.17
CA CYS A 354 -43.64 -10.18 -6.71
C CYS A 354 -42.49 -9.25 -6.24
N GLY A 355 -41.72 -8.68 -7.17
CA GLY A 355 -40.73 -7.62 -6.92
C GLY A 355 -39.27 -8.08 -6.82
N LYS A 356 -38.93 -9.27 -7.33
CA LYS A 356 -37.61 -9.87 -7.12
C LYS A 356 -36.48 -9.08 -7.80
N ALA A 357 -36.60 -8.81 -9.10
CA ALA A 357 -35.66 -7.97 -9.84
C ALA A 357 -35.82 -6.48 -9.45
N THR A 358 -37.05 -6.02 -9.21
CA THR A 358 -37.34 -4.67 -8.70
C THR A 358 -36.50 -4.30 -7.48
N VAL A 359 -36.43 -5.17 -6.47
CA VAL A 359 -35.64 -4.93 -5.25
C VAL A 359 -34.15 -4.85 -5.57
N VAL A 360 -33.63 -5.70 -6.45
CA VAL A 360 -32.22 -5.65 -6.89
C VAL A 360 -31.90 -4.29 -7.51
N LEU A 361 -32.73 -3.83 -8.45
CA LEU A 361 -32.55 -2.55 -9.15
C LEU A 361 -32.64 -1.35 -8.21
N ALA A 362 -33.65 -1.33 -7.32
CA ALA A 362 -33.85 -0.28 -6.34
C ALA A 362 -32.71 -0.21 -5.31
N ARG A 363 -32.20 -1.35 -4.84
CA ARG A 363 -31.04 -1.37 -3.94
C ARG A 363 -29.77 -0.84 -4.59
N VAL A 364 -29.57 -1.09 -5.88
CA VAL A 364 -28.44 -0.50 -6.62
C VAL A 364 -28.57 1.02 -6.66
N ALA A 365 -29.74 1.56 -6.99
CA ALA A 365 -29.99 3.01 -7.00
C ALA A 365 -29.80 3.63 -5.60
N GLU A 366 -30.34 3.01 -4.55
CA GLU A 366 -30.19 3.43 -3.16
C GLU A 366 -28.72 3.46 -2.71
N ALA A 367 -27.97 2.39 -3.02
CA ALA A 367 -26.57 2.25 -2.66
C ALA A 367 -25.70 3.30 -3.34
N LEU A 368 -25.98 3.63 -4.60
CA LEU A 368 -25.28 4.68 -5.34
C LEU A 368 -25.72 6.10 -4.93
N GLY A 369 -26.83 6.23 -4.20
CA GLY A 369 -27.36 7.51 -3.76
C GLY A 369 -27.79 8.41 -4.92
N THR A 370 -28.24 7.81 -6.02
CA THR A 370 -28.69 8.57 -7.19
C THR A 370 -30.11 9.10 -6.97
N ALA A 371 -30.45 10.18 -7.67
CA ALA A 371 -31.83 10.67 -7.74
C ALA A 371 -32.67 9.93 -8.80
N ALA A 372 -32.15 8.83 -9.35
CA ALA A 372 -32.85 8.03 -10.35
C ALA A 372 -34.10 7.39 -9.75
N ARG A 373 -35.21 7.47 -10.47
CA ARG A 373 -36.45 6.81 -10.07
C ARG A 373 -36.45 5.39 -10.62
N VAL A 374 -36.88 4.44 -9.79
CA VAL A 374 -37.08 3.06 -10.22
C VAL A 374 -38.57 2.86 -10.48
N HIS A 375 -38.92 2.33 -11.65
CA HIS A 375 -40.29 2.09 -12.07
C HIS A 375 -40.52 0.62 -12.34
N ALA A 376 -41.59 0.09 -11.76
CA ALA A 376 -42.03 -1.29 -11.88
C ALA A 376 -43.37 -1.31 -12.64
N ILE A 377 -43.43 -1.93 -13.82
CA ILE A 377 -44.63 -1.99 -14.66
C ILE A 377 -45.11 -3.42 -14.71
N ASP A 378 -46.29 -3.69 -14.12
CA ASP A 378 -46.90 -5.02 -14.10
C ASP A 378 -48.40 -4.90 -13.83
N PRO A 379 -49.30 -5.56 -14.59
CA PRO A 379 -50.75 -5.53 -14.34
C PRO A 379 -51.14 -6.00 -12.92
N GLY A 380 -50.30 -6.77 -12.26
CA GLY A 380 -50.50 -7.26 -10.89
C GLY A 380 -51.49 -8.42 -10.79
N ASP A 381 -51.85 -9.03 -11.92
CA ASP A 381 -52.90 -10.04 -12.02
C ASP A 381 -52.35 -11.49 -11.96
N GLY A 382 -51.02 -11.63 -11.97
CA GLY A 382 -50.28 -12.89 -11.83
C GLY A 382 -50.36 -13.79 -13.06
N VAL A 383 -50.65 -13.23 -14.24
CA VAL A 383 -50.52 -13.95 -15.51
C VAL A 383 -49.05 -14.03 -15.90
N VAL A 384 -48.58 -15.24 -16.17
CA VAL A 384 -47.20 -15.54 -16.57
C VAL A 384 -47.18 -16.43 -17.80
N GLY A 385 -46.12 -16.31 -18.61
CA GLY A 385 -45.85 -17.27 -19.69
C GLY A 385 -45.36 -18.61 -19.15
N SER A 386 -45.85 -19.71 -19.72
CA SER A 386 -45.37 -21.07 -19.44
C SER A 386 -44.47 -21.60 -20.55
N ARG A 387 -43.63 -22.58 -20.22
CA ARG A 387 -42.70 -23.22 -21.18
C ARG A 387 -43.39 -23.91 -22.37
N ASP A 388 -44.68 -24.22 -22.23
CA ASP A 388 -45.49 -24.82 -23.29
C ASP A 388 -46.15 -23.76 -24.19
N GLY A 389 -45.77 -22.48 -24.05
CA GLY A 389 -46.32 -21.35 -24.80
C GLY A 389 -47.72 -20.94 -24.37
N LYS A 390 -48.19 -21.35 -23.19
CA LYS A 390 -49.52 -21.01 -22.66
C LYS A 390 -49.41 -19.95 -21.56
N LEU A 391 -50.49 -19.20 -21.36
CA LEU A 391 -50.62 -18.32 -20.21
C LEU A 391 -51.12 -19.09 -18.99
N GLU A 392 -50.46 -18.90 -17.86
CA GLU A 392 -50.85 -19.45 -16.56
C GLU A 392 -51.18 -18.31 -15.60
N ARG A 393 -52.19 -18.50 -14.74
CA ARG A 393 -52.51 -17.54 -13.66
C ARG A 393 -52.08 -18.11 -12.32
N LYS A 394 -51.06 -17.52 -11.70
CA LYS A 394 -50.49 -17.96 -10.40
C LYS A 394 -51.04 -17.20 -9.18
N GLY A 395 -52.12 -16.44 -9.39
CA GLY A 395 -52.79 -15.62 -8.37
C GLY A 395 -52.31 -14.17 -8.39
N ALA A 396 -53.17 -13.24 -7.99
CA ALA A 396 -52.87 -11.80 -8.08
C ALA A 396 -51.59 -11.44 -7.30
N THR A 397 -50.68 -10.73 -7.96
CA THR A 397 -49.34 -10.38 -7.45
C THR A 397 -49.28 -8.97 -6.88
N ARG A 398 -50.26 -8.11 -7.18
CA ARG A 398 -50.31 -6.73 -6.70
C ARG A 398 -50.01 -6.57 -5.21
N HIS A 399 -50.73 -7.30 -4.35
CA HIS A 399 -50.52 -7.22 -2.91
C HIS A 399 -49.14 -7.76 -2.50
N LYS A 400 -48.65 -8.81 -3.16
CA LYS A 400 -47.32 -9.38 -2.88
C LYS A 400 -46.21 -8.39 -3.23
N LEU A 401 -46.28 -7.75 -4.39
CA LEU A 401 -45.34 -6.71 -4.80
C LEU A 401 -45.34 -5.53 -3.82
N GLU A 402 -46.51 -4.98 -3.50
CA GLU A 402 -46.63 -3.90 -2.53
C GLU A 402 -46.06 -4.30 -1.15
N GLN A 403 -46.30 -5.53 -0.71
CA GLN A 403 -45.76 -6.05 0.54
C GLN A 403 -44.24 -6.20 0.51
N THR A 404 -43.66 -6.70 -0.59
CA THR A 404 -42.20 -6.80 -0.79
C THR A 404 -41.55 -5.44 -0.70
N LEU A 405 -42.11 -4.42 -1.37
CA LEU A 405 -41.54 -3.06 -1.36
C LEU A 405 -41.62 -2.43 0.03
N ARG A 406 -42.74 -2.60 0.75
CA ARG A 406 -42.89 -2.11 2.13
C ARG A 406 -41.94 -2.83 3.10
N SER A 407 -41.81 -4.15 3.01
CA SER A 407 -40.91 -4.91 3.90
C SER A 407 -39.43 -4.63 3.64
N SER A 408 -39.09 -4.25 2.41
CA SER A 408 -37.75 -3.82 2.02
C SER A 408 -37.50 -2.34 2.30
N GLY A 409 -38.52 -1.56 2.65
CA GLY A 409 -38.41 -0.10 2.87
C GLY A 409 -38.16 0.71 1.58
N LEU A 410 -38.60 0.19 0.43
CA LEU A 410 -38.36 0.75 -0.90
C LEU A 410 -39.61 1.43 -1.51
N ASP A 411 -40.71 1.53 -0.75
CA ASP A 411 -42.00 2.05 -1.19
C ASP A 411 -41.95 3.53 -1.63
N SER A 412 -41.03 4.31 -1.08
CA SER A 412 -40.82 5.72 -1.46
C SER A 412 -39.91 5.89 -2.69
N MET A 413 -39.12 4.86 -3.03
CA MET A 413 -38.14 4.89 -4.12
C MET A 413 -38.70 4.29 -5.41
N VAL A 414 -39.54 3.25 -5.29
CA VAL A 414 -40.09 2.52 -6.43
C VAL A 414 -41.50 3.01 -6.75
N HIS A 415 -41.71 3.43 -8.00
CA HIS A 415 -43.03 3.78 -8.51
C HIS A 415 -43.64 2.63 -9.30
N VAL A 416 -44.75 2.07 -8.81
CA VAL A 416 -45.40 0.90 -9.41
C VAL A 416 -46.56 1.31 -10.30
N HIS A 417 -46.58 0.82 -11.54
CA HIS A 417 -47.64 0.99 -12.51
C HIS A 417 -48.41 -0.32 -12.69
N PHE A 418 -49.65 -0.38 -12.15
CA PHE A 418 -50.50 -1.57 -12.26
C PHE A 418 -51.25 -1.68 -13.59
N GLN A 419 -50.48 -1.73 -14.69
CA GLN A 419 -50.96 -1.73 -16.08
C GLN A 419 -49.99 -2.53 -16.97
N GLN A 420 -50.40 -2.83 -18.20
CA GLN A 420 -49.46 -3.31 -19.23
C GLN A 420 -48.59 -2.15 -19.72
N ALA A 421 -47.35 -2.40 -20.14
CA ALA A 421 -46.43 -1.32 -20.53
C ALA A 421 -46.99 -0.38 -21.61
N PRO A 422 -47.61 -0.85 -22.71
CA PRO A 422 -48.21 0.04 -23.72
C PRO A 422 -49.32 0.97 -23.23
N GLN A 423 -49.88 0.71 -22.03
CA GLN A 423 -50.93 1.53 -21.43
C GLN A 423 -50.37 2.64 -20.52
N VAL A 424 -49.11 2.52 -20.10
CA VAL A 424 -48.45 3.49 -19.24
C VAL A 424 -47.98 4.67 -20.08
N ALA A 425 -48.55 5.86 -19.85
CA ALA A 425 -48.05 7.08 -20.48
C ALA A 425 -46.62 7.38 -19.99
N TRP A 426 -45.63 7.30 -20.88
CA TRP A 426 -44.22 7.48 -20.55
C TRP A 426 -43.62 8.69 -21.27
N SER A 427 -42.81 9.47 -20.55
CA SER A 427 -42.11 10.64 -21.12
C SER A 427 -40.77 10.98 -20.46
N GLU A 428 -40.24 10.08 -19.63
CA GLU A 428 -39.00 10.31 -18.88
C GLU A 428 -37.81 9.59 -19.54
N PRO A 429 -36.59 10.16 -19.58
CA PRO A 429 -35.43 9.45 -20.09
C PRO A 429 -35.13 8.17 -19.30
N ILE A 430 -34.92 7.06 -20.01
CA ILE A 430 -34.59 5.76 -19.44
C ILE A 430 -33.11 5.49 -19.68
N GLY A 431 -32.39 5.17 -18.60
CA GLY A 431 -30.99 4.77 -18.67
C GLY A 431 -30.84 3.26 -18.71
N PHE A 432 -31.69 2.56 -17.94
CA PHE A 432 -31.70 1.10 -17.84
C PHE A 432 -33.13 0.59 -17.96
N LEU A 433 -33.36 -0.31 -18.91
CA LEU A 433 -34.64 -0.98 -19.15
C LEU A 433 -34.49 -2.50 -18.96
N LEU A 434 -35.31 -3.11 -18.12
CA LEU A 434 -35.48 -4.56 -18.04
C LEU A 434 -36.83 -4.95 -18.65
N VAL A 435 -36.81 -5.87 -19.62
CA VAL A 435 -38.00 -6.47 -20.21
C VAL A 435 -38.06 -7.95 -19.79
N ASP A 436 -38.99 -8.26 -18.90
CA ASP A 436 -39.23 -9.59 -18.28
C ASP A 436 -40.74 -9.85 -18.11
N GLY A 437 -41.54 -9.39 -19.09
CA GLY A 437 -43.00 -9.48 -19.09
C GLY A 437 -43.52 -10.83 -19.59
N LEU A 438 -44.31 -10.83 -20.66
CA LEU A 438 -44.72 -12.06 -21.34
C LEU A 438 -43.71 -12.43 -22.42
N HIS A 439 -43.49 -13.74 -22.60
CA HIS A 439 -42.38 -14.26 -23.40
C HIS A 439 -42.75 -14.62 -24.85
N ASP A 440 -43.93 -14.22 -25.32
CA ASP A 440 -44.30 -14.30 -26.74
C ASP A 440 -43.78 -13.06 -27.50
N TYR A 441 -43.61 -13.21 -28.82
CA TYR A 441 -43.01 -12.18 -29.67
C TYR A 441 -43.79 -10.86 -29.67
N ASP A 442 -45.12 -10.94 -29.72
CA ASP A 442 -45.97 -9.76 -29.82
C ASP A 442 -45.89 -8.93 -28.54
N SER A 443 -45.90 -9.60 -27.38
CA SER A 443 -45.77 -8.94 -26.07
C SER A 443 -44.41 -8.27 -25.88
N VAL A 444 -43.30 -9.00 -26.06
CA VAL A 444 -41.95 -8.43 -25.87
C VAL A 444 -41.66 -7.29 -26.84
N SER A 445 -42.15 -7.41 -28.09
CA SER A 445 -42.02 -6.37 -29.11
C SER A 445 -42.83 -5.13 -28.74
N ALA A 446 -44.08 -5.29 -28.28
CA ALA A 446 -44.93 -4.18 -27.87
C ALA A 446 -44.36 -3.43 -26.65
N ASP A 447 -43.92 -4.17 -25.63
CA ASP A 447 -43.32 -3.60 -24.42
C ASP A 447 -42.06 -2.80 -24.74
N PHE A 448 -41.18 -3.37 -25.56
CA PHE A 448 -39.95 -2.70 -25.97
C PHE A 448 -40.21 -1.46 -26.82
N HIS A 449 -41.00 -1.56 -27.90
CA HIS A 449 -41.22 -0.45 -28.82
C HIS A 449 -41.94 0.74 -28.16
N HIS A 450 -42.73 0.48 -27.11
CA HIS A 450 -43.35 1.54 -26.32
C HIS A 450 -42.32 2.38 -25.55
N LEU A 451 -41.30 1.73 -24.97
CA LEU A 451 -40.31 2.36 -24.09
C LEU A 451 -39.01 2.77 -24.82
N GLU A 452 -38.68 2.13 -25.93
CA GLU A 452 -37.46 2.38 -26.73
C GLU A 452 -37.24 3.85 -27.11
N PRO A 453 -38.26 4.64 -27.49
CA PRO A 453 -38.08 6.06 -27.80
C PRO A 453 -37.50 6.88 -26.64
N TRP A 454 -37.64 6.40 -25.41
CA TRP A 454 -37.18 7.06 -24.19
C TRP A 454 -35.87 6.48 -23.66
N LEU A 455 -35.43 5.32 -24.15
CA LEU A 455 -34.12 4.76 -23.85
C LEU A 455 -33.03 5.65 -24.48
N THR A 456 -32.15 6.18 -23.65
CA THR A 456 -31.10 7.11 -24.07
C THR A 456 -30.00 6.41 -24.88
N LEU A 457 -29.28 7.15 -25.73
CA LEU A 457 -28.05 6.66 -26.34
C LEU A 457 -27.03 6.27 -25.27
N GLY A 458 -26.39 5.11 -25.43
CA GLY A 458 -25.54 4.49 -24.40
C GLY A 458 -26.33 3.86 -23.24
N GLY A 459 -27.65 4.00 -23.21
CA GLY A 459 -28.53 3.30 -22.27
C GLY A 459 -28.54 1.80 -22.55
N LEU A 460 -28.81 1.02 -21.51
CA LEU A 460 -28.82 -0.43 -21.58
C LEU A 460 -30.25 -0.97 -21.51
N VAL A 461 -30.52 -2.01 -22.29
CA VAL A 461 -31.73 -2.81 -22.19
C VAL A 461 -31.35 -4.27 -21.91
N ALA A 462 -32.01 -4.88 -20.94
CA ALA A 462 -31.86 -6.27 -20.59
C ALA A 462 -33.15 -7.02 -20.94
N PHE A 463 -33.02 -8.13 -21.67
CA PHE A 463 -34.11 -9.05 -21.98
C PHE A 463 -33.88 -10.34 -21.20
N HIS A 464 -34.82 -10.70 -20.34
CA HIS A 464 -34.77 -11.95 -19.61
C HIS A 464 -35.43 -13.07 -20.43
N ASP A 465 -35.13 -14.33 -20.11
CA ASP A 465 -35.72 -15.49 -20.77
C ASP A 465 -35.43 -15.59 -22.29
N CYS A 466 -34.25 -15.14 -22.73
CA CYS A 466 -33.76 -15.31 -24.11
C CYS A 466 -33.26 -16.75 -24.38
N VAL A 467 -34.18 -17.72 -24.40
CA VAL A 467 -33.91 -19.17 -24.50
C VAL A 467 -34.82 -19.88 -25.50
N ASP A 468 -34.47 -21.12 -25.86
CA ASP A 468 -35.15 -21.87 -26.95
C ASP A 468 -36.63 -22.16 -26.70
N TYR A 469 -37.04 -22.35 -25.44
CA TYR A 469 -38.44 -22.58 -25.09
C TYR A 469 -39.27 -21.28 -25.00
N PHE A 470 -38.64 -20.12 -25.18
CA PHE A 470 -39.29 -18.83 -25.37
C PHE A 470 -38.79 -18.18 -26.68
N PRO A 471 -39.15 -18.77 -27.84
CA PRO A 471 -38.57 -18.37 -29.12
C PRO A 471 -38.93 -16.94 -29.51
N GLY A 472 -40.04 -16.38 -29.00
CA GLY A 472 -40.44 -15.00 -29.27
C GLY A 472 -39.42 -13.97 -28.81
N VAL A 473 -38.98 -14.06 -27.55
CA VAL A 473 -37.93 -13.20 -26.98
C VAL A 473 -36.63 -13.35 -27.76
N LYS A 474 -36.21 -14.59 -28.01
CA LYS A 474 -34.95 -14.89 -28.72
C LYS A 474 -34.93 -14.33 -30.14
N LEU A 475 -36.03 -14.49 -30.89
CA LEU A 475 -36.15 -13.95 -32.25
C LEU A 475 -36.10 -12.41 -32.23
N PHE A 476 -36.84 -11.78 -31.31
CA PHE A 476 -36.86 -10.33 -31.18
C PHE A 476 -35.47 -9.73 -30.87
N VAL A 477 -34.75 -10.31 -29.91
CA VAL A 477 -33.36 -9.90 -29.59
C VAL A 477 -32.43 -10.06 -30.80
N GLN A 478 -32.58 -11.12 -31.59
CA GLN A 478 -31.79 -11.32 -32.81
C GLN A 478 -32.09 -10.29 -33.89
N GLU A 479 -33.35 -9.85 -34.02
CA GLU A 479 -33.74 -8.78 -34.95
C GLU A 479 -33.12 -7.45 -34.55
N LEU A 480 -33.18 -7.07 -33.26
CA LEU A 480 -32.54 -5.86 -32.74
C LEU A 480 -31.03 -5.81 -33.01
N LEU A 481 -30.35 -6.95 -32.88
CA LEU A 481 -28.92 -7.05 -33.18
C LEU A 481 -28.61 -6.92 -34.67
N ARG A 482 -29.49 -7.39 -35.56
CA ARG A 482 -29.34 -7.25 -37.02
C ARG A 482 -29.63 -5.84 -37.51
N ASP A 483 -30.52 -5.13 -36.83
CA ASP A 483 -30.87 -3.74 -37.11
C ASP A 483 -29.70 -2.76 -36.87
N GLY A 484 -28.69 -3.17 -36.10
CA GLY A 484 -27.44 -2.41 -35.91
C GLY A 484 -27.56 -1.19 -34.99
N ARG A 485 -28.78 -0.80 -34.59
CA ARG A 485 -29.02 0.22 -33.55
C ARG A 485 -28.69 -0.27 -32.14
N PHE A 486 -28.57 -1.59 -31.95
CA PHE A 486 -28.24 -2.21 -30.68
C PHE A 486 -27.03 -3.13 -30.80
N ARG A 487 -26.22 -3.18 -29.74
CA ARG A 487 -25.07 -4.09 -29.64
C ARG A 487 -25.16 -4.95 -28.39
N HIS A 488 -24.79 -6.21 -28.52
CA HIS A 488 -24.64 -7.12 -27.39
C HIS A 488 -23.52 -6.68 -26.44
N VAL A 489 -23.83 -6.61 -25.14
CA VAL A 489 -22.87 -6.28 -24.08
C VAL A 489 -22.44 -7.54 -23.34
N ARG A 490 -23.40 -8.30 -22.80
CA ARG A 490 -23.13 -9.49 -21.99
C ARG A 490 -24.38 -10.37 -21.86
N THR A 491 -24.15 -11.64 -21.54
CA THR A 491 -25.17 -12.62 -21.18
C THR A 491 -24.77 -13.33 -19.89
N ALA A 492 -25.74 -13.56 -19.01
CA ALA A 492 -25.63 -14.42 -17.82
C ALA A 492 -26.96 -15.19 -17.71
N GLY A 493 -26.92 -16.50 -17.55
CA GLY A 493 -28.11 -17.34 -17.59
C GLY A 493 -28.92 -17.13 -18.87
N THR A 494 -30.19 -16.76 -18.71
CA THR A 494 -31.11 -16.42 -19.81
C THR A 494 -31.19 -14.92 -20.10
N LEU A 495 -30.53 -14.09 -19.29
CA LEU A 495 -30.53 -12.64 -19.40
C LEU A 495 -29.51 -12.15 -20.43
N VAL A 496 -29.97 -11.35 -21.40
CA VAL A 496 -29.14 -10.72 -22.43
C VAL A 496 -29.21 -9.21 -22.30
N VAL A 497 -28.05 -8.55 -22.17
CA VAL A 497 -27.94 -7.09 -22.09
C VAL A 497 -27.43 -6.53 -23.41
N LEU A 498 -28.15 -5.54 -23.94
CA LEU A 498 -27.82 -4.78 -25.13
C LEU A 498 -27.61 -3.29 -24.80
N GLU A 499 -26.78 -2.61 -25.58
CA GLU A 499 -26.56 -1.17 -25.52
C GLU A 499 -27.17 -0.49 -26.75
N LYS A 500 -27.85 0.63 -26.55
CA LYS A 500 -28.40 1.46 -27.64
C LYS A 500 -27.34 2.37 -28.25
N LEU A 501 -27.12 2.25 -29.55
CA LEU A 501 -26.09 2.97 -30.30
C LEU A 501 -26.64 4.12 -31.16
N ALA A 502 -27.92 4.07 -31.55
CA ALA A 502 -28.54 5.08 -32.42
C ALA A 502 -30.02 5.30 -32.07
N GLU A 503 -30.54 6.50 -32.41
CA GLU A 503 -31.95 6.84 -32.23
C GLU A 503 -32.83 6.17 -33.30
N CYS A 504 -34.09 5.87 -32.95
CA CYS A 504 -35.13 5.58 -33.93
C CYS A 504 -35.56 6.89 -34.62
N GLU A 505 -35.78 6.89 -35.93
CA GLU A 505 -36.40 8.05 -36.59
C GLU A 505 -37.79 8.31 -35.99
N LYS A 506 -37.95 9.41 -35.24
CA LYS A 506 -39.25 9.75 -34.64
C LYS A 506 -40.30 9.93 -35.75
N PRO A 507 -41.51 9.36 -35.63
CA PRO A 507 -42.60 9.66 -36.55
C PRO A 507 -42.89 11.17 -36.48
N GLN A 508 -42.60 11.91 -37.55
CA GLN A 508 -42.99 13.30 -37.65
C GLN A 508 -44.52 13.39 -37.68
N VAL A 509 -45.12 13.91 -36.61
CA VAL A 509 -46.48 14.45 -36.67
C VAL A 509 -46.42 15.68 -37.58
N ARG A 510 -46.83 15.52 -38.84
CA ARG A 510 -47.05 16.67 -39.75
C ARG A 510 -48.27 17.45 -39.26
N CYS A 511 -48.04 18.49 -38.48
CA CYS A 511 -49.04 19.55 -38.30
C CYS A 511 -49.15 20.34 -39.62
N LEU A 512 -50.22 20.11 -40.36
CA LEU A 512 -50.65 20.94 -41.48
C LEU A 512 -51.31 22.21 -40.94
N SER A 513 -50.52 23.22 -40.57
CA SER A 513 -50.96 24.61 -40.53
C SER A 513 -49.76 25.51 -40.27
N ASP A 514 -49.28 26.18 -41.32
CA ASP A 514 -49.23 27.65 -41.38
C ASP A 514 -48.42 28.11 -42.59
N GLN A 515 -49.16 28.64 -43.57
CA GLN A 515 -48.64 29.50 -44.61
C GLN A 515 -48.29 30.86 -44.00
N PRO A 516 -47.13 31.49 -44.30
CA PRO A 516 -46.96 32.91 -44.12
C PRO A 516 -47.25 33.63 -45.42
N SER A 517 -48.41 34.28 -45.45
CA SER A 517 -48.68 35.47 -46.25
C SER A 517 -47.75 36.61 -45.81
N GLY A 518 -47.15 37.34 -46.76
CA GLY A 518 -46.45 38.58 -46.41
C GLY A 518 -45.35 38.99 -47.37
N VAL A 519 -45.74 39.62 -48.48
CA VAL A 519 -44.88 40.38 -49.39
C VAL A 519 -44.22 41.55 -48.65
N THR A 520 -42.92 41.78 -48.85
CA THR A 520 -42.37 43.15 -48.83
C THR A 520 -41.27 43.27 -49.88
N LEU A 521 -41.60 44.06 -50.91
CA LEU A 521 -40.67 44.55 -51.94
C LEU A 521 -39.63 45.49 -51.31
N ARG A 522 -38.35 45.27 -51.61
CA ARG A 522 -37.37 46.36 -51.77
C ARG A 522 -36.45 46.10 -52.96
N SER A 523 -36.20 47.19 -53.65
CA SER A 523 -35.67 47.35 -54.99
C SER A 523 -34.16 47.10 -55.09
N ILE A 524 -33.78 46.43 -56.19
CA ILE A 524 -32.71 46.75 -57.15
C ILE A 524 -31.41 47.36 -56.60
N GLY A 525 -30.34 46.56 -56.72
CA GLY A 525 -28.96 47.04 -56.91
C GLY A 525 -28.25 46.13 -57.90
N ILE A 526 -28.12 46.59 -59.14
CA ILE A 526 -27.29 46.00 -60.20
C ILE A 526 -25.86 46.53 -60.03
N LEU A 527 -24.86 45.68 -60.35
CA LEU A 527 -23.54 45.92 -60.96
C LEU A 527 -22.48 45.03 -60.27
N SER A 528 -22.17 43.85 -60.82
CA SER A 528 -21.20 43.56 -61.90
C SER A 528 -19.76 43.40 -61.40
N GLY A 529 -19.24 42.18 -61.56
CA GLY A 529 -17.87 41.72 -61.25
C GLY A 529 -17.81 40.21 -61.40
#